data_AF-A0A9J7IG09-F1
#
_entry.id   AF-A0A9J7IG09-F1
#
_cell.length_a   1.000
_cell.length_b   1.000
_cell.length_c   1.000
_cell.angle_alpha   90.00
_cell.angle_beta   90.00
_cell.angle_gamma   90.00
#
_symmetry.space_group_name_H-M   'P 1'
#
loop_
_entity.id
_entity.type
_entity.pdbx_description
1 polymer ?
#
loop_
_entity_poly.entity_id
_entity_poly.type
_entity_poly.pdbx_seq_one_letter_code
_entity_poly.pdbx_strand_id
1 'polypeptide(L)'
;MNALNEMSDEEFVPFLHSLGVDTYKKSFEWMLNDRDFAGVLRWLHNNLDHNNALSAREECRYIELEKKGLLLSAEDLESSISAIQEQYEGICLPGDKDRKEDVELDIKMLQERLHMLQKQESILNDLKRQNGLTKEELTLEVSKLNSSYHQWKDDESAAAEECLSLAQEVESITSGVIDVIADTLDVYSSCHCDKENARKFFTFGPFETYRQSQALFRSHFDLYTNKKFVKKANEISSDEELRSALAEAKSMEDRLTDAMCSYIESKAELSGEQAKVALVANYKDVHPSQITSCLMEAQSAVELLEQEESILYQQLHNAVKQFVQSRTALAVETTACCALAVRQQIHADLTHLLDTTRCAARLDRVVYSALRRELRAVEDTLHLAATLMHHVGADSSAVASRINSMNEICSEQESCELRLQSSDILLQALLHIVGAQSGDAGVLVKLYNEMLQQVKELKDNVEDGYRKKEKAAVAVNESTACLHAAVWSGRTRQPGGAARGLSTLAHALRHDMELVDRRVLDASNMFTSVKNGDKQNLRKLWQWFLTDPARLLHALKNANTKI
;
A
#
# COMPACT_ATOMS: atom_id res chain seq x y z
N MET A 1 -26.00 22.36 86.46
CA MET A 1 -25.44 21.39 85.52
C MET A 1 -25.18 20.12 86.29
N ASN A 2 -25.98 19.09 86.03
CA ASN A 2 -25.92 17.81 86.73
C ASN A 2 -24.68 17.07 86.26
N ALA A 3 -23.67 16.91 87.13
CA ALA A 3 -22.63 15.92 86.92
C ALA A 3 -23.31 14.56 87.06
N LEU A 4 -23.57 13.89 85.94
CA LEU A 4 -24.01 12.51 85.91
C LEU A 4 -22.94 11.66 86.61
N ASN A 5 -23.37 10.80 87.53
CA ASN A 5 -22.53 9.86 88.26
C ASN A 5 -21.87 8.89 87.26
N GLU A 6 -20.58 9.06 87.01
CA GLU A 6 -19.77 8.17 86.15
C GLU A 6 -19.19 6.97 86.92
N MET A 7 -19.34 6.89 88.25
CA MET A 7 -18.77 5.80 89.05
C MET A 7 -19.71 5.47 90.21
N SER A 8 -20.18 4.22 90.27
CA SER A 8 -21.09 3.72 91.30
C SER A 8 -20.35 2.81 92.29
N ASP A 9 -20.99 2.53 93.44
CA ASP A 9 -20.47 1.53 94.38
C ASP A 9 -20.34 0.14 93.74
N GLU A 10 -21.14 -0.16 92.71
CA GLU A 10 -21.10 -1.43 91.97
C GLU A 10 -19.79 -1.60 91.18
N GLU A 11 -19.12 -0.50 90.80
CA GLU A 11 -17.83 -0.53 90.11
C GLU A 11 -16.67 -0.30 91.08
N PHE A 12 -16.82 0.61 92.04
CA PHE A 12 -15.73 1.02 92.92
C PHE A 12 -15.42 0.01 94.05
N VAL A 13 -16.43 -0.68 94.60
CA VAL A 13 -16.22 -1.68 95.66
C VAL A 13 -15.49 -2.93 95.15
N PRO A 14 -15.83 -3.50 93.97
CA PRO A 14 -15.03 -4.57 93.36
C PRO A 14 -13.60 -4.16 93.04
N PHE A 15 -13.38 -2.91 92.60
CA PHE A 15 -12.04 -2.36 92.39
C PHE A 15 -11.21 -2.35 93.69
N LEU A 16 -11.76 -1.84 94.80
CA LEU A 16 -11.07 -1.87 96.10
C LEU A 16 -10.76 -3.30 96.57
N HIS A 17 -11.67 -4.25 96.33
CA HIS A 17 -11.42 -5.67 96.61
C HIS A 17 -10.31 -6.26 95.72
N SER A 18 -10.22 -5.85 94.45
CA SER A 18 -9.13 -6.27 93.56
C SER A 18 -7.75 -5.79 94.03
N LEU A 19 -7.71 -4.69 94.78
CA LEU A 19 -6.51 -4.16 95.45
C LEU A 19 -6.27 -4.76 96.85
N GLY A 20 -7.09 -5.72 97.30
CA GLY A 20 -6.95 -6.37 98.60
C GLY A 20 -7.46 -5.56 99.79
N VAL A 21 -8.27 -4.53 99.56
CA VAL A 21 -8.87 -3.70 100.62
C VAL A 21 -10.18 -4.32 101.11
N ASP A 22 -10.29 -4.57 102.41
CA ASP A 22 -11.52 -5.03 103.04
C ASP A 22 -12.51 -3.87 103.21
N THR A 23 -13.56 -3.85 102.38
CA THR A 23 -14.59 -2.80 102.38
C THR A 23 -15.70 -3.03 103.42
N TYR A 24 -15.69 -4.18 104.11
CA TYR A 24 -16.67 -4.56 105.14
C TYR A 24 -18.15 -4.37 104.75
N LYS A 25 -18.50 -4.52 103.45
CA LYS A 25 -19.85 -4.28 102.90
C LYS A 25 -20.40 -2.88 103.17
N LYS A 26 -19.54 -1.89 103.37
CA LYS A 26 -19.95 -0.49 103.51
C LYS A 26 -20.07 0.18 102.14
N SER A 27 -21.05 1.07 102.02
CA SER A 27 -21.25 1.90 100.83
C SER A 27 -20.32 3.10 100.85
N PHE A 28 -19.71 3.39 99.69
CA PHE A 28 -18.80 4.51 99.44
C PHE A 28 -19.46 5.60 98.57
N GLU A 29 -20.72 5.41 98.15
CA GLU A 29 -21.52 6.35 97.34
C GLU A 29 -21.52 7.77 97.91
N TRP A 30 -21.55 7.92 99.23
CA TRP A 30 -21.52 9.25 99.85
C TRP A 30 -20.20 9.99 99.61
N MET A 31 -19.06 9.29 99.56
CA MET A 31 -17.75 9.90 99.21
C MET A 31 -17.59 10.08 97.70
N LEU A 32 -18.16 9.18 96.90
CA LEU A 32 -18.16 9.31 95.43
C LEU A 32 -19.02 10.49 94.95
N ASN A 33 -20.00 10.90 95.76
CA ASN A 33 -20.87 12.05 95.50
C ASN A 33 -20.37 13.36 96.15
N ASP A 34 -19.39 13.30 97.07
CA ASP A 34 -18.80 14.49 97.68
C ASP A 34 -17.76 15.12 96.75
N ARG A 35 -17.88 16.42 96.47
CA ARG A 35 -16.98 17.12 95.55
C ARG A 35 -15.52 17.12 95.99
N ASP A 36 -15.25 17.07 97.29
CA ASP A 36 -13.88 17.11 97.81
C ASP A 36 -13.18 15.75 97.69
N PHE A 37 -13.94 14.64 97.69
CA PHE A 37 -13.41 13.27 97.62
C PHE A 37 -13.57 12.61 96.25
N ALA A 38 -14.63 12.91 95.50
CA ALA A 38 -14.98 12.26 94.24
C ALA A 38 -13.89 12.39 93.17
N GLY A 39 -13.16 13.51 93.15
CA GLY A 39 -12.05 13.71 92.22
C GLY A 39 -10.88 12.77 92.51
N VAL A 40 -10.53 12.60 93.78
CA VAL A 40 -9.43 11.73 94.23
C VAL A 40 -9.79 10.26 94.05
N LEU A 41 -11.02 9.86 94.41
CA LEU A 41 -11.48 8.47 94.25
C LEU A 41 -11.57 8.06 92.77
N ARG A 42 -12.00 8.97 91.89
CA ARG A 42 -11.96 8.74 90.43
C ARG A 42 -10.55 8.60 89.91
N TRP A 43 -9.63 9.44 90.38
CA TRP A 43 -8.23 9.33 90.00
C TRP A 43 -7.65 7.98 90.44
N LEU A 44 -7.94 7.53 91.66
CA LEU A 44 -7.49 6.23 92.18
C LEU A 44 -8.02 5.06 91.33
N HIS A 45 -9.31 5.02 91.04
CA HIS A 45 -9.92 3.98 90.21
C HIS A 45 -9.32 3.90 88.80
N ASN A 46 -9.01 5.05 88.19
CA ASN A 46 -8.60 5.09 86.80
C ASN A 46 -7.09 4.84 86.58
N ASN A 47 -6.28 4.96 87.63
CA ASN A 47 -4.81 4.93 87.53
C ASN A 47 -4.13 3.86 88.40
N LEU A 48 -4.83 3.27 89.37
CA LEU A 48 -4.33 2.14 90.14
C LEU A 48 -4.88 0.83 89.57
N ASP A 49 -4.03 -0.17 89.48
CA ASP A 49 -4.38 -1.56 89.19
C ASP A 49 -3.54 -2.49 90.09
N HIS A 50 -3.74 -3.80 89.99
CA HIS A 50 -2.96 -4.77 90.76
C HIS A 50 -1.46 -4.79 90.39
N ASN A 51 -1.03 -4.11 89.32
CA ASN A 51 0.36 -4.01 88.90
C ASN A 51 1.07 -2.77 89.48
N ASN A 52 0.30 -1.73 89.81
CA ASN A 52 0.80 -0.46 90.34
C ASN A 52 0.65 -0.33 91.87
N ALA A 53 -0.07 -1.24 92.52
CA ALA A 53 -0.14 -1.33 93.98
C ALA A 53 0.96 -2.24 94.52
N LEU A 54 1.81 -1.72 95.41
CA LEU A 54 2.86 -2.51 96.05
C LEU A 54 2.22 -3.58 96.95
N SER A 55 2.47 -4.86 96.66
CA SER A 55 2.13 -5.92 97.60
C SER A 55 2.98 -5.78 98.88
N ALA A 56 2.53 -6.31 100.02
CA ALA A 56 3.30 -6.25 101.28
C ALA A 56 4.73 -6.83 101.15
N ARG A 57 4.93 -7.77 100.22
CA ARG A 57 6.25 -8.33 99.88
C ARG A 57 7.11 -7.36 99.09
N GLU A 58 6.52 -6.63 98.15
CA GLU A 58 7.21 -5.61 97.34
C GLU A 58 7.47 -4.35 98.14
N GLU A 59 6.59 -3.99 99.07
CA GLU A 59 6.80 -2.91 100.02
C GLU A 59 7.99 -3.21 100.94
N CYS A 60 8.09 -4.44 101.47
CA CYS A 60 9.27 -4.88 102.22
C CYS A 60 10.55 -4.83 101.36
N ARG A 61 10.46 -5.26 100.09
CA ARG A 61 11.59 -5.23 99.15
C ARG A 61 11.99 -3.81 98.78
N TYR A 62 11.04 -2.89 98.62
CA TYR A 62 11.26 -1.48 98.34
C TYR A 62 11.99 -0.83 99.53
N ILE A 63 11.50 -1.06 100.75
CA ILE A 63 12.15 -0.59 101.99
C ILE A 63 13.56 -1.17 102.15
N GLU A 64 13.78 -2.44 101.77
CA GLU A 64 15.12 -3.04 101.76
C GLU A 64 16.05 -2.44 100.70
N LEU A 65 15.53 -2.10 99.52
CA LEU A 65 16.28 -1.45 98.44
C LEU A 65 16.60 0.01 98.77
N GLU A 66 15.67 0.71 99.42
CA GLU A 66 15.86 2.06 99.96
C GLU A 66 16.96 2.08 101.03
N LYS A 67 16.91 1.14 101.99
CA LYS A 67 17.95 0.99 103.03
C LYS A 67 19.33 0.64 102.45
N LYS A 68 19.37 0.00 101.28
CA LYS A 68 20.61 -0.33 100.55
C LYS A 68 21.07 0.79 99.61
N GLY A 69 20.33 1.89 99.49
CA GLY A 69 20.64 3.01 98.61
C GLY A 69 20.60 2.65 97.12
N LEU A 70 19.81 1.64 96.74
CA LEU A 70 19.71 1.12 95.37
C LEU A 70 18.53 1.72 94.59
N LEU A 71 17.78 2.64 95.19
CA LEU A 71 16.72 3.38 94.51
C LEU A 71 17.33 4.57 93.78
N LEU A 72 16.95 4.72 92.51
CA LEU A 72 17.28 5.91 91.74
C LEU A 72 16.56 7.12 92.33
N SER A 73 17.20 8.29 92.25
CA SER A 73 16.50 9.54 92.54
C SER A 73 15.40 9.77 91.50
N ALA A 74 14.41 10.61 91.81
CA ALA A 74 13.31 10.91 90.88
C ALA A 74 13.83 11.46 89.54
N GLU A 75 14.87 12.31 89.59
CA GLU A 75 15.53 12.88 88.41
C GLU A 75 16.28 11.81 87.60
N ASP A 76 16.97 10.87 88.26
CA ASP A 76 17.67 9.76 87.60
C ASP A 76 16.70 8.76 86.97
N LEU A 77 15.53 8.55 87.58
CA LEU A 77 14.48 7.69 87.05
C LEU A 77 13.84 8.31 85.80
N GLU A 78 13.48 9.60 85.83
CA GLU A 78 12.94 10.31 84.67
C GLU A 78 13.92 10.35 83.49
N SER A 79 15.21 10.57 83.77
CA SER A 79 16.25 10.52 82.74
C SER A 79 16.41 9.12 82.13
N SER A 80 16.30 8.06 82.92
CA SER A 80 16.35 6.67 82.45
C SER A 80 15.13 6.30 81.62
N ILE A 81 13.93 6.74 82.03
CA ILE A 81 12.69 6.54 81.27
C ILE A 81 12.77 7.28 79.94
N SER A 82 13.26 8.52 79.95
CA SER A 82 13.44 9.33 78.73
C SER A 82 14.45 8.67 77.79
N ALA A 83 15.57 8.15 78.32
CA ALA A 83 16.57 7.43 77.52
C ALA A 83 16.00 6.16 76.87
N ILE A 84 15.11 5.43 77.56
CA ILE A 84 14.42 4.25 77.01
C ILE A 84 13.43 4.65 75.90
N GLN A 85 12.68 5.75 76.09
CA GLN A 85 11.76 6.26 75.08
C GLN A 85 12.48 6.80 73.84
N GLU A 86 13.65 7.42 74.00
CA GLU A 86 14.50 7.85 72.89
C GLU A 86 15.13 6.66 72.16
N GLN A 87 15.53 5.61 72.89
CA GLN A 87 16.14 4.42 72.30
C GLN A 87 15.10 3.55 71.55
N TYR A 88 13.85 3.57 71.99
CA TYR A 88 12.76 2.78 71.42
C TYR A 88 11.54 3.66 71.16
N GLU A 89 11.62 4.41 70.07
CA GLU A 89 10.56 5.31 69.60
C GLU A 89 9.26 4.51 69.34
N GLY A 90 8.16 4.89 70.01
CA GLY A 90 6.86 4.24 69.89
C GLY A 90 6.49 3.24 71.01
N ILE A 91 7.34 3.03 72.02
CA ILE A 91 6.95 2.25 73.21
C ILE A 91 6.00 3.08 74.10
N CYS A 92 4.79 2.56 74.28
CA CYS A 92 3.83 3.11 75.25
C CYS A 92 4.24 2.77 76.68
N LEU A 93 4.32 3.78 77.55
CA LEU A 93 4.54 3.55 78.97
C LEU A 93 3.25 3.03 79.64
N PRO A 94 3.35 2.15 80.65
CA PRO A 94 2.21 1.77 81.46
C PRO A 94 1.54 3.00 82.08
N GLY A 95 0.25 3.21 81.80
CA GLY A 95 -0.55 4.35 82.29
C GLY A 95 -0.82 5.46 81.27
N ASP A 96 -0.12 5.49 80.14
CA ASP A 96 -0.34 6.46 79.05
C ASP A 96 -1.42 5.94 78.08
N LYS A 97 -2.69 6.22 78.41
CA LYS A 97 -3.86 5.73 77.65
C LYS A 97 -3.93 6.33 76.25
N ASP A 98 -3.63 7.62 76.11
CA ASP A 98 -3.73 8.34 74.84
C ASP A 98 -2.74 7.77 73.82
N ARG A 99 -1.46 7.57 74.21
CA ARG A 99 -0.47 6.95 73.30
C ARG A 99 -0.80 5.50 72.97
N LYS A 100 -1.40 4.76 73.90
CA LYS A 100 -1.81 3.38 73.65
C LYS A 100 -2.92 3.30 72.61
N GLU A 101 -3.92 4.18 72.69
CA GLU A 101 -5.01 4.27 71.71
C GLU A 101 -4.48 4.65 70.32
N ASP A 102 -3.55 5.59 70.24
CA ASP A 102 -2.89 5.98 68.98
C ASP A 102 -2.17 4.80 68.33
N VAL A 103 -1.38 4.04 69.10
CA VAL A 103 -0.66 2.86 68.60
C VAL A 103 -1.63 1.74 68.19
N GLU A 104 -2.72 1.53 68.91
CA GLU A 104 -3.76 0.55 68.53
C GLU A 104 -4.46 0.94 67.23
N LEU A 105 -4.70 2.23 67.01
CA LEU A 105 -5.28 2.75 65.77
C LEU A 105 -4.32 2.56 64.58
N ASP A 106 -3.04 2.87 64.77
CA ASP A 106 -2.00 2.64 63.76
C ASP A 106 -1.87 1.17 63.39
N ILE A 107 -1.91 0.26 64.38
CA ILE A 107 -1.90 -1.18 64.14
C ILE A 107 -3.11 -1.60 63.31
N LYS A 108 -4.32 -1.09 63.61
CA LYS A 108 -5.53 -1.39 62.82
C LYS A 108 -5.39 -0.90 61.38
N MET A 109 -4.91 0.33 61.18
CA MET A 109 -4.67 0.87 59.84
C MET A 109 -3.65 0.05 59.04
N LEU A 110 -2.58 -0.41 59.69
CA LEU A 110 -1.58 -1.26 59.06
C LEU A 110 -2.14 -2.64 58.70
N GLN A 111 -3.02 -3.21 59.54
CA GLN A 111 -3.71 -4.47 59.26
C GLN A 111 -4.66 -4.35 58.06
N GLU A 112 -5.44 -3.28 57.98
CA GLU A 112 -6.32 -3.01 56.83
C GLU A 112 -5.53 -2.83 55.53
N ARG A 113 -4.42 -2.07 55.60
CA ARG A 113 -3.50 -1.89 54.46
C ARG A 113 -2.92 -3.23 54.00
N LEU A 114 -2.52 -4.09 54.93
CA LEU A 114 -2.01 -5.43 54.62
C LEU A 114 -3.08 -6.30 53.96
N HIS A 115 -4.32 -6.25 54.44
CA HIS A 115 -5.43 -6.98 53.83
C HIS A 115 -5.70 -6.54 52.38
N MET A 116 -5.66 -5.22 52.13
CA MET A 116 -5.80 -4.68 50.78
C MET A 116 -4.68 -5.12 49.83
N LEU A 117 -3.43 -5.17 50.31
CA LEU A 117 -2.30 -5.66 49.53
C LEU A 117 -2.43 -7.15 49.20
N GLN A 118 -2.86 -7.98 50.15
CA GLN A 118 -3.12 -9.41 49.89
C GLN A 118 -4.21 -9.62 48.85
N LYS A 119 -5.27 -8.79 48.87
CA LYS A 119 -6.33 -8.83 47.85
C LYS A 119 -5.80 -8.43 46.47
N GLN A 120 -4.95 -7.42 46.39
CA GLN A 120 -4.29 -7.02 45.13
C GLN A 120 -3.39 -8.12 44.58
N GLU A 121 -2.64 -8.81 45.44
CA GLU A 121 -1.80 -9.94 45.05
C GLU A 121 -2.63 -11.09 44.46
N SER A 122 -3.78 -11.41 45.08
CA SER A 122 -4.75 -12.39 44.55
C SER A 122 -5.20 -12.01 43.13
N ILE A 123 -5.64 -10.76 42.92
CA ILE A 123 -6.11 -10.29 41.61
C ILE A 123 -4.99 -10.35 40.56
N LEU A 124 -3.77 -9.97 40.93
CA LEU A 124 -2.61 -10.04 40.02
C LEU A 124 -2.30 -11.49 39.62
N ASN A 125 -2.40 -12.43 40.55
CA ASN A 125 -2.19 -13.85 40.25
C ASN A 125 -3.27 -14.40 39.30
N ASP A 126 -4.52 -13.99 39.46
CA ASP A 126 -5.62 -14.37 38.55
C ASP A 126 -5.43 -13.77 37.16
N LEU A 127 -5.05 -12.49 37.06
CA LEU A 127 -4.72 -11.83 35.78
C LEU A 127 -3.54 -12.51 35.08
N LYS A 128 -2.51 -12.91 35.85
CA LYS A 128 -1.35 -13.62 35.31
C LYS A 128 -1.75 -15.00 34.75
N ARG A 129 -2.66 -15.70 35.43
CA ARG A 129 -3.22 -16.98 34.95
C ARG A 129 -4.04 -16.77 33.67
N GLN A 130 -4.93 -15.79 33.63
CA GLN A 130 -5.71 -15.47 32.43
C GLN A 130 -4.82 -15.13 31.24
N ASN A 131 -3.80 -14.30 31.43
CA ASN A 131 -2.85 -13.95 30.38
C ASN A 131 -2.08 -15.18 29.85
N GLY A 132 -1.77 -16.15 30.73
CA GLY A 132 -1.21 -17.44 30.33
C GLY A 132 -2.13 -18.21 29.39
N LEU A 133 -3.41 -18.35 29.76
CA LEU A 133 -4.41 -19.03 28.94
C LEU A 133 -4.61 -18.34 27.58
N THR A 134 -4.73 -17.01 27.55
CA THR A 134 -4.87 -16.25 26.30
C THR A 134 -3.66 -16.41 25.39
N LYS A 135 -2.45 -16.50 25.97
CA LYS A 135 -1.23 -16.75 25.19
C LYS A 135 -1.23 -18.16 24.57
N GLU A 136 -1.71 -19.17 25.30
CA GLU A 136 -1.85 -20.53 24.77
C GLU A 136 -2.87 -20.58 23.61
N GLU A 137 -4.02 -19.93 23.77
CA GLU A 137 -5.04 -19.79 22.71
C GLU A 137 -4.49 -19.09 21.46
N LEU A 138 -3.78 -17.96 21.65
CA LEU A 138 -3.12 -17.26 20.55
C LEU A 138 -2.08 -18.15 19.84
N THR A 139 -1.34 -18.96 20.60
CA THR A 139 -0.34 -19.86 20.02
C THR A 139 -1.01 -20.93 19.16
N LEU A 140 -2.14 -21.48 19.62
CA LEU A 140 -2.95 -22.43 18.85
C LEU A 140 -3.50 -21.80 17.56
N GLU A 141 -4.04 -20.59 17.62
CA GLU A 141 -4.56 -19.90 16.44
C GLU A 141 -3.45 -19.55 15.45
N VAL A 142 -2.28 -19.14 15.92
CA VAL A 142 -1.10 -18.92 15.06
C VAL A 142 -0.67 -20.23 14.39
N SER A 143 -0.67 -21.36 15.10
CA SER A 143 -0.36 -22.66 14.51
C SER A 143 -1.39 -23.07 13.45
N LYS A 144 -2.69 -22.86 13.69
CA LYS A 144 -3.75 -23.10 12.70
C LYS A 144 -3.54 -22.23 11.46
N LEU A 145 -3.33 -20.93 11.65
CA LEU A 145 -3.11 -19.99 10.55
C LEU A 145 -1.90 -20.38 9.70
N ASN A 146 -0.81 -20.80 10.35
CA ASN A 146 0.39 -21.23 9.65
C ASN A 146 0.17 -22.54 8.88
N SER A 147 -0.60 -23.49 9.45
CA SER A 147 -0.99 -24.71 8.73
C SER A 147 -1.85 -24.42 7.50
N SER A 148 -2.81 -23.50 7.61
CA SER A 148 -3.63 -23.05 6.47
C SER A 148 -2.77 -22.36 5.43
N TYR A 149 -1.85 -21.47 5.83
CA TYR A 149 -0.94 -20.79 4.91
C TYR A 149 -0.09 -21.77 4.09
N HIS A 150 0.46 -22.81 4.73
CA HIS A 150 1.19 -23.85 4.02
C HIS A 150 0.30 -24.60 3.03
N GLN A 151 -0.93 -24.94 3.42
CA GLN A 151 -1.89 -25.58 2.52
C GLN A 151 -2.22 -24.70 1.31
N TRP A 152 -2.47 -23.41 1.51
CA TRP A 152 -2.72 -22.46 0.40
C TRP A 152 -1.54 -22.38 -0.56
N LYS A 153 -0.32 -22.39 -0.04
CA LYS A 153 0.90 -22.35 -0.85
C LYS A 153 1.06 -23.64 -1.68
N ASP A 154 0.76 -24.78 -1.08
CA ASP A 154 0.83 -26.08 -1.77
C ASP A 154 -0.26 -26.17 -2.86
N ASP A 155 -1.48 -25.70 -2.57
CA ASP A 155 -2.59 -25.62 -3.54
C ASP A 155 -2.26 -24.66 -4.70
N GLU A 156 -1.63 -23.52 -4.41
CA GLU A 156 -1.17 -22.58 -5.44
C GLU A 156 -0.12 -23.21 -6.36
N SER A 157 0.85 -23.93 -5.77
CA SER A 157 1.88 -24.64 -6.53
C SER A 157 1.29 -25.73 -7.41
N ALA A 158 0.37 -26.54 -6.86
CA ALA A 158 -0.30 -27.61 -7.61
C ALA A 158 -1.14 -27.05 -8.76
N ALA A 159 -1.88 -25.96 -8.54
CA ALA A 159 -2.65 -25.30 -9.58
C ALA A 159 -1.76 -24.68 -10.67
N ALA A 160 -0.59 -24.14 -10.30
CA ALA A 160 0.38 -23.61 -11.25
C ALA A 160 0.97 -24.73 -12.14
N GLU A 161 1.31 -25.88 -11.56
CA GLU A 161 1.76 -27.06 -12.31
C GLU A 161 0.70 -27.59 -13.27
N GLU A 162 -0.56 -27.66 -12.83
CA GLU A 162 -1.69 -28.07 -13.69
C GLU A 162 -1.88 -27.09 -14.86
N CYS A 163 -1.77 -25.77 -14.61
CA CYS A 163 -1.84 -24.76 -15.66
C CYS A 163 -0.70 -24.89 -16.68
N LEU A 164 0.52 -25.16 -16.23
CA LEU A 164 1.67 -25.37 -17.11
C LEU A 164 1.50 -26.64 -17.95
N SER A 165 1.01 -27.72 -17.36
CA SER A 165 0.70 -28.96 -18.10
C SER A 165 -0.36 -28.74 -19.17
N LEU A 166 -1.44 -28.02 -18.85
CA LEU A 166 -2.50 -27.69 -19.82
C LEU A 166 -1.99 -26.77 -20.94
N ALA A 167 -1.12 -25.81 -20.62
CA ALA A 167 -0.52 -24.96 -21.64
C ALA A 167 0.35 -25.76 -22.63
N GLN A 168 1.14 -26.71 -22.12
CA GLN A 168 1.93 -27.62 -22.96
C GLN A 168 1.06 -28.52 -23.83
N GLU A 169 -0.06 -29.00 -23.30
CA GLU A 169 -1.02 -29.81 -24.08
C GLU A 169 -1.64 -28.98 -25.22
N VAL A 170 -2.01 -27.72 -24.95
CA VAL A 170 -2.52 -26.80 -25.98
C VAL A 170 -1.46 -26.51 -27.05
N GLU A 171 -0.20 -26.29 -26.66
CA GLU A 171 0.90 -26.10 -27.62
C GLU A 171 1.10 -27.34 -28.50
N SER A 172 1.08 -28.53 -27.89
CA SER A 172 1.19 -29.81 -28.62
C SER A 172 0.04 -29.99 -29.62
N ILE A 173 -1.19 -29.71 -29.20
CA ILE A 173 -2.37 -29.79 -30.08
C ILE A 173 -2.24 -28.77 -31.22
N THR A 174 -1.79 -27.55 -30.92
CA THR A 174 -1.63 -26.49 -31.92
C THR A 174 -0.56 -26.87 -32.96
N SER A 175 0.56 -27.45 -32.52
CA SER A 175 1.58 -28.01 -33.42
C SER A 175 0.98 -29.08 -34.33
N GLY A 176 0.21 -30.03 -33.77
CA GLY A 176 -0.44 -31.07 -34.56
C GLY A 176 -1.45 -30.52 -35.58
N VAL A 177 -2.16 -29.43 -35.26
CA VAL A 177 -3.05 -28.75 -36.23
C VAL A 177 -2.25 -28.07 -37.34
N ILE A 178 -1.11 -27.44 -37.02
CA ILE A 178 -0.24 -26.83 -38.02
C ILE A 178 0.30 -27.90 -38.99
N ASP A 179 0.71 -29.05 -38.49
CA ASP A 179 1.19 -30.17 -39.30
C ASP A 179 0.09 -30.69 -40.24
N VAL A 180 -1.13 -30.86 -39.73
CA VAL A 180 -2.29 -31.28 -40.56
C VAL A 180 -2.65 -30.22 -41.61
N ILE A 181 -2.53 -28.93 -41.29
CA ILE A 181 -2.72 -27.84 -42.26
C ILE A 181 -1.64 -27.87 -43.34
N ALA A 182 -0.39 -28.12 -42.97
CA ALA A 182 0.72 -28.28 -43.91
C ALA A 182 0.48 -29.47 -44.85
N ASP A 183 0.13 -30.64 -44.30
CA ASP A 183 -0.21 -31.84 -45.06
C ASP A 183 -1.39 -31.61 -46.01
N THR A 184 -2.42 -30.89 -45.57
CA THR A 184 -3.58 -30.58 -46.42
C THR A 184 -3.27 -29.55 -47.50
N LEU A 185 -2.41 -28.56 -47.24
CA LEU A 185 -1.92 -27.63 -48.27
C LEU A 185 -1.06 -28.35 -49.31
N ASP A 186 -0.23 -29.31 -48.89
CA ASP A 186 0.55 -30.17 -49.79
C ASP A 186 -0.35 -31.05 -50.66
N VAL A 187 -1.39 -31.67 -50.09
CA VAL A 187 -2.41 -32.41 -50.86
C VAL A 187 -3.18 -31.50 -51.83
N TYR A 188 -3.46 -30.26 -51.45
CA TYR A 188 -4.12 -29.28 -52.32
C TYR A 188 -3.23 -28.82 -53.48
N SER A 189 -1.93 -28.66 -53.23
CA SER A 189 -0.93 -28.34 -54.27
C SER A 189 -0.82 -29.45 -55.32
N SER A 190 -1.09 -30.69 -54.92
CA SER A 190 -1.01 -31.88 -55.76
C SER A 190 -2.36 -32.30 -56.38
N CYS A 191 -3.49 -31.74 -55.93
CA CYS A 191 -4.83 -31.99 -56.47
C CYS A 191 -5.43 -30.75 -57.17
N HIS A 192 -4.88 -30.34 -58.31
CA HIS A 192 -5.44 -29.27 -59.14
C HIS A 192 -6.77 -29.61 -59.86
N CYS A 193 -7.30 -30.84 -59.71
CA CYS A 193 -8.34 -31.35 -60.60
C CYS A 193 -9.69 -31.70 -59.95
N ASP A 194 -9.85 -31.76 -58.61
CA ASP A 194 -11.07 -32.32 -58.00
C ASP A 194 -11.72 -31.41 -56.95
N LYS A 195 -12.62 -30.54 -57.43
CA LYS A 195 -13.39 -29.58 -56.61
C LYS A 195 -14.36 -30.23 -55.62
N GLU A 196 -14.76 -31.50 -55.82
CA GLU A 196 -15.69 -32.19 -54.92
C GLU A 196 -15.00 -32.74 -53.66
N ASN A 197 -13.76 -33.25 -53.77
CA ASN A 197 -13.01 -33.75 -52.61
C ASN A 197 -12.58 -32.62 -51.67
N ALA A 198 -12.15 -31.48 -52.24
CA ALA A 198 -11.89 -30.25 -51.49
C ALA A 198 -13.11 -29.78 -50.67
N ARG A 199 -14.32 -29.93 -51.22
CA ARG A 199 -15.56 -29.49 -50.58
C ARG A 199 -16.00 -30.43 -49.45
N LYS A 200 -15.78 -31.74 -49.59
CA LYS A 200 -16.04 -32.74 -48.52
C LYS A 200 -15.03 -32.64 -47.36
N PHE A 201 -13.78 -32.28 -47.64
CA PHE A 201 -12.77 -32.05 -46.59
C PHE A 201 -13.04 -30.77 -45.77
N PHE A 202 -13.61 -29.73 -46.38
CA PHE A 202 -13.94 -28.49 -45.66
C PHE A 202 -15.15 -28.65 -44.71
N THR A 203 -16.09 -29.52 -45.04
CA THR A 203 -17.30 -29.77 -44.22
C THR A 203 -17.11 -30.83 -43.13
N PHE A 204 -16.18 -31.76 -43.27
CA PHE A 204 -15.95 -32.86 -42.30
C PHE A 204 -14.51 -32.92 -41.76
N GLY A 205 -13.67 -31.94 -42.09
CA GLY A 205 -12.27 -31.89 -41.69
C GLY A 205 -12.01 -31.18 -40.35
N PRO A 206 -10.72 -30.98 -39.99
CA PRO A 206 -10.25 -30.62 -38.65
C PRO A 206 -10.72 -29.24 -38.13
N PHE A 207 -11.37 -28.43 -38.98
CA PHE A 207 -12.06 -27.21 -38.57
C PHE A 207 -13.29 -27.49 -37.70
N GLU A 208 -14.02 -28.56 -38.02
CA GLU A 208 -14.93 -29.34 -37.16
C GLU A 208 -14.54 -29.39 -35.67
N THR A 209 -13.38 -30.03 -35.51
CA THR A 209 -12.73 -30.39 -34.26
C THR A 209 -12.06 -29.19 -33.61
N TYR A 210 -11.50 -28.26 -34.38
CA TYR A 210 -10.94 -27.00 -33.89
C TYR A 210 -12.03 -26.05 -33.37
N ARG A 211 -13.21 -26.02 -34.00
CA ARG A 211 -14.36 -25.26 -33.52
C ARG A 211 -14.93 -25.87 -32.24
N GLN A 212 -14.99 -27.21 -32.16
CA GLN A 212 -15.35 -27.91 -30.92
C GLN A 212 -14.33 -27.69 -29.81
N SER A 213 -13.03 -27.67 -30.11
CA SER A 213 -11.98 -27.39 -29.12
C SER A 213 -11.98 -25.93 -28.67
N GLN A 214 -12.23 -24.96 -29.56
CA GLN A 214 -12.46 -23.56 -29.18
C GLN A 214 -13.71 -23.39 -28.30
N ALA A 215 -14.78 -24.15 -28.58
CA ALA A 215 -16.00 -24.12 -27.77
C ALA A 215 -15.75 -24.72 -26.37
N LEU A 216 -14.99 -25.81 -26.27
CA LEU A 216 -14.53 -26.40 -25.00
C LEU A 216 -13.63 -25.44 -24.23
N PHE A 217 -12.65 -24.82 -24.90
CA PHE A 217 -11.78 -23.81 -24.29
C PHE A 217 -12.58 -22.62 -23.76
N ARG A 218 -13.54 -22.09 -24.52
CA ARG A 218 -14.45 -21.03 -24.05
C ARG A 218 -15.27 -21.48 -22.84
N SER A 219 -15.85 -22.68 -22.88
CA SER A 219 -16.61 -23.23 -21.75
C SER A 219 -15.74 -23.36 -20.49
N HIS A 220 -14.50 -23.83 -20.61
CA HIS A 220 -13.58 -23.98 -19.48
C HIS A 220 -13.02 -22.64 -18.99
N PHE A 221 -12.78 -21.69 -19.89
CA PHE A 221 -12.40 -20.32 -19.55
C PHE A 221 -13.54 -19.59 -18.83
N ASP A 222 -14.79 -19.79 -19.26
CA ASP A 222 -15.99 -19.26 -18.58
C ASP A 222 -16.19 -19.93 -17.21
N LEU A 223 -15.88 -21.22 -17.07
CA LEU A 223 -15.96 -21.94 -15.79
C LEU A 223 -14.83 -21.54 -14.84
N TYR A 224 -13.63 -21.29 -15.36
CA TYR A 224 -12.49 -20.75 -14.64
C TYR A 224 -12.77 -19.33 -14.17
N THR A 225 -13.27 -18.45 -15.04
CA THR A 225 -13.62 -17.08 -14.68
C THR A 225 -14.79 -17.03 -13.70
N ASN A 226 -15.82 -17.88 -13.85
CA ASN A 226 -16.86 -18.03 -12.83
C ASN A 226 -16.30 -18.53 -11.50
N LYS A 227 -15.41 -19.55 -11.48
CA LYS A 227 -14.80 -20.03 -10.22
C LYS A 227 -13.84 -19.02 -9.57
N LYS A 228 -13.09 -18.23 -10.34
CA LYS A 228 -12.12 -17.25 -9.82
C LYS A 228 -12.72 -15.89 -9.48
N PHE A 229 -13.72 -15.44 -10.24
CA PHE A 229 -14.27 -14.08 -10.11
C PHE A 229 -15.68 -14.04 -9.54
N VAL A 230 -16.50 -15.10 -9.66
CA VAL A 230 -17.83 -15.17 -8.98
C VAL A 230 -17.69 -15.68 -7.54
N LYS A 231 -16.64 -16.43 -7.18
CA LYS A 231 -16.35 -16.70 -5.76
C LYS A 231 -16.01 -15.44 -4.97
N LYS A 232 -15.47 -14.38 -5.59
CA LYS A 232 -15.32 -13.06 -4.94
C LYS A 232 -16.62 -12.29 -4.74
N ALA A 233 -17.71 -12.69 -5.41
CA ALA A 233 -19.06 -12.16 -5.14
C ALA A 233 -19.81 -12.96 -4.06
N ASN A 234 -19.45 -14.24 -3.88
CA ASN A 234 -20.02 -15.11 -2.83
C ASN A 234 -19.15 -15.24 -1.58
N GLU A 235 -17.97 -14.62 -1.54
CA GLU A 235 -17.20 -14.31 -0.31
C GLU A 235 -17.82 -13.11 0.44
N ILE A 236 -19.15 -12.99 0.43
CA ILE A 236 -19.87 -12.37 1.54
C ILE A 236 -20.03 -13.46 2.60
N SER A 237 -18.91 -13.87 3.20
CA SER A 237 -18.90 -14.58 4.47
C SER A 237 -19.16 -13.62 5.64
N SER A 238 -20.05 -12.63 5.49
CA SER A 238 -20.21 -11.60 6.53
C SER A 238 -21.58 -10.95 6.61
N ASP A 239 -22.65 -11.61 6.15
CA ASP A 239 -24.01 -11.08 6.37
C ASP A 239 -24.87 -12.11 7.11
N GLU A 240 -24.74 -13.40 6.81
CA GLU A 240 -25.38 -14.48 7.59
C GLU A 240 -24.69 -14.69 8.94
N GLU A 241 -23.36 -14.75 8.96
CA GLU A 241 -22.56 -14.84 10.20
C GLU A 241 -22.67 -13.57 11.04
N LEU A 242 -22.78 -12.40 10.40
CA LEU A 242 -22.91 -11.12 11.06
C LEU A 242 -24.34 -10.95 11.61
N ARG A 243 -25.38 -11.41 10.89
CA ARG A 243 -26.75 -11.54 11.44
C ARG A 243 -26.83 -12.54 12.57
N SER A 244 -26.13 -13.67 12.48
CA SER A 244 -26.09 -14.69 13.54
C SER A 244 -25.38 -14.16 14.78
N ALA A 245 -24.23 -13.51 14.62
CA ALA A 245 -23.49 -12.88 15.72
C ALA A 245 -24.28 -11.72 16.35
N LEU A 246 -25.04 -10.97 15.55
CA LEU A 246 -25.88 -9.87 16.04
C LEU A 246 -27.15 -10.39 16.72
N ALA A 247 -27.72 -11.50 16.26
CA ALA A 247 -28.80 -12.21 16.94
C ALA A 247 -28.34 -12.84 18.26
N GLU A 248 -27.14 -13.43 18.30
CA GLU A 248 -26.55 -14.01 19.50
C GLU A 248 -26.15 -12.93 20.52
N ALA A 249 -25.60 -11.80 20.05
CA ALA A 249 -25.33 -10.64 20.89
C ALA A 249 -26.61 -10.07 21.50
N LYS A 250 -27.71 -10.00 20.73
CA LYS A 250 -29.02 -9.55 21.23
C LYS A 250 -29.62 -10.54 22.23
N SER A 251 -29.50 -11.84 21.98
CA SER A 251 -29.90 -12.89 22.94
C SER A 251 -29.08 -12.84 24.24
N MET A 252 -27.80 -12.50 24.18
CA MET A 252 -26.96 -12.31 25.36
C MET A 252 -27.32 -11.03 26.12
N GLU A 253 -27.67 -9.96 25.40
CA GLU A 253 -28.17 -8.71 25.99
C GLU A 253 -29.47 -8.95 26.77
N ASP A 254 -30.44 -9.64 26.18
CA ASP A 254 -31.70 -9.98 26.85
C ASP A 254 -31.46 -10.81 28.13
N ARG A 255 -30.59 -11.83 28.06
CA ARG A 255 -30.21 -12.66 29.22
C ARG A 255 -29.47 -11.89 30.32
N LEU A 256 -28.61 -10.95 29.96
CA LEU A 256 -27.92 -10.08 30.91
C LEU A 256 -28.89 -9.12 31.59
N THR A 257 -29.89 -8.64 30.85
CA THR A 257 -30.93 -7.76 31.37
C THR A 257 -31.79 -8.50 32.39
N ASP A 258 -32.22 -9.73 32.08
CA ASP A 258 -32.96 -10.60 33.00
C ASP A 258 -32.12 -10.94 34.25
N ALA A 259 -30.84 -11.30 34.08
CA ALA A 259 -29.95 -11.59 35.19
C ALA A 259 -29.70 -10.38 36.10
N MET A 260 -29.60 -9.17 35.53
CA MET A 260 -29.53 -7.93 36.30
C MET A 260 -30.81 -7.67 37.07
N CYS A 261 -31.98 -7.82 36.45
CA CYS A 261 -33.27 -7.66 37.13
C CYS A 261 -33.40 -8.63 38.31
N SER A 262 -33.11 -9.93 38.11
CA SER A 262 -33.13 -10.92 39.21
C SER A 262 -32.09 -10.63 40.30
N TYR A 263 -30.90 -10.12 39.96
CA TYR A 263 -29.92 -9.72 40.97
C TYR A 263 -30.41 -8.53 41.80
N ILE A 264 -31.04 -7.54 41.17
CA ILE A 264 -31.59 -6.37 41.85
C ILE A 264 -32.74 -6.79 42.77
N GLU A 265 -33.68 -7.60 42.28
CA GLU A 265 -34.78 -8.14 43.08
C GLU A 265 -34.27 -8.94 44.28
N SER A 266 -33.32 -9.87 44.05
CA SER A 266 -32.69 -10.66 45.11
C SER A 266 -31.99 -9.79 46.15
N LYS A 267 -31.30 -8.74 45.72
CA LYS A 267 -30.58 -7.85 46.62
C LYS A 267 -31.53 -6.97 47.41
N ALA A 268 -32.60 -6.46 46.78
CA ALA A 268 -33.66 -5.69 47.40
C ALA A 268 -34.40 -6.51 48.48
N GLU A 269 -34.76 -7.76 48.17
CA GLU A 269 -35.36 -8.69 49.14
C GLU A 269 -34.43 -8.95 50.33
N LEU A 270 -33.13 -9.15 50.08
CA LEU A 270 -32.15 -9.46 51.12
C LEU A 270 -31.89 -8.25 52.04
N SER A 271 -31.83 -7.04 51.49
CA SER A 271 -31.80 -5.80 52.29
C SER A 271 -33.10 -5.56 53.04
N GLY A 272 -34.26 -5.88 52.46
CA GLY A 272 -35.56 -5.78 53.11
C GLY A 272 -35.69 -6.73 54.31
N GLU A 273 -35.22 -7.97 54.18
CA GLU A 273 -35.18 -8.93 55.29
C GLU A 273 -34.14 -8.54 56.35
N GLN A 274 -32.98 -8.02 55.98
CA GLN A 274 -32.03 -7.45 56.96
C GLN A 274 -32.62 -6.26 57.73
N ALA A 275 -33.35 -5.37 57.06
CA ALA A 275 -34.04 -4.25 57.69
C ALA A 275 -35.16 -4.71 58.63
N LYS A 276 -35.96 -5.72 58.25
CA LYS A 276 -36.95 -6.35 59.15
C LYS A 276 -36.29 -6.95 60.38
N VAL A 277 -35.18 -7.67 60.23
CA VAL A 277 -34.46 -8.29 61.35
C VAL A 277 -33.89 -7.23 62.29
N ALA A 278 -33.34 -6.13 61.76
CA ALA A 278 -32.84 -5.00 62.54
C ALA A 278 -33.97 -4.26 63.29
N LEU A 279 -35.13 -4.06 62.65
CA LEU A 279 -36.33 -3.51 63.27
C LEU A 279 -36.83 -4.45 64.40
N VAL A 280 -36.99 -5.75 64.14
CA VAL A 280 -37.46 -6.71 65.15
C VAL A 280 -36.49 -6.84 66.33
N ALA A 281 -35.18 -6.68 66.11
CA ALA A 281 -34.17 -6.66 67.17
C ALA A 281 -34.28 -5.41 68.07
N ASN A 282 -34.65 -4.25 67.51
CA ASN A 282 -34.81 -3.00 68.25
C ASN A 282 -36.18 -2.85 68.94
N TYR A 283 -37.18 -3.66 68.55
CA TYR A 283 -38.58 -3.50 68.98
C TYR A 283 -39.11 -4.56 69.95
N LYS A 284 -38.25 -5.43 70.48
CA LYS A 284 -38.70 -6.59 71.27
C LYS A 284 -39.33 -6.26 72.63
N ASP A 285 -39.09 -5.07 73.19
CA ASP A 285 -39.62 -4.62 74.50
C ASP A 285 -39.91 -3.10 74.55
N VAL A 286 -40.80 -2.57 73.68
CA VAL A 286 -41.12 -1.12 73.64
C VAL A 286 -42.41 -0.79 74.40
N HIS A 287 -42.34 0.20 75.30
CA HIS A 287 -43.48 0.66 76.10
C HIS A 287 -44.53 1.35 75.19
N PRO A 288 -45.85 1.17 75.43
CA PRO A 288 -46.91 1.66 74.54
C PRO A 288 -46.87 3.16 74.18
N SER A 289 -46.25 3.98 75.03
CA SER A 289 -46.06 5.42 74.85
C SER A 289 -44.95 5.79 73.86
N GLN A 290 -44.07 4.86 73.49
CA GLN A 290 -42.95 5.08 72.56
C GLN A 290 -43.23 4.54 71.15
N ILE A 291 -44.27 3.70 71.00
CA ILE A 291 -44.65 3.07 69.73
C ILE A 291 -44.80 4.09 68.62
N THR A 292 -45.43 5.24 68.87
CA THR A 292 -45.66 6.26 67.82
C THR A 292 -44.37 6.92 67.34
N SER A 293 -43.41 7.16 68.25
CA SER A 293 -42.08 7.71 67.91
C SER A 293 -41.29 6.72 67.07
N CYS A 294 -41.27 5.48 67.51
CA CYS A 294 -40.61 4.37 66.84
C CYS A 294 -41.20 4.05 65.45
N LEU A 295 -42.51 4.20 65.29
CA LEU A 295 -43.18 4.01 64.01
C LEU A 295 -42.82 5.13 63.02
N MET A 296 -42.70 6.38 63.48
CA MET A 296 -42.22 7.48 62.64
C MET A 296 -40.73 7.34 62.25
N GLU A 297 -39.87 6.88 63.16
CA GLU A 297 -38.47 6.57 62.83
C GLU A 297 -38.35 5.45 61.81
N ALA A 298 -39.13 4.38 61.96
CA ALA A 298 -39.16 3.29 60.99
C ALA A 298 -39.66 3.77 59.62
N GLN A 299 -40.69 4.63 59.60
CA GLN A 299 -41.24 5.17 58.36
C GLN A 299 -40.26 6.13 57.65
N SER A 300 -39.54 6.95 58.41
CA SER A 300 -38.45 7.79 57.88
C SER A 300 -37.29 6.97 57.33
N ALA A 301 -36.94 5.85 57.98
CA ALA A 301 -35.89 4.95 57.49
C ALA A 301 -36.31 4.25 56.19
N VAL A 302 -37.59 3.87 56.06
CA VAL A 302 -38.14 3.31 54.81
C VAL A 302 -38.10 4.33 53.68
N GLU A 303 -38.51 5.58 53.91
CA GLU A 303 -38.45 6.64 52.88
C GLU A 303 -37.01 6.94 52.42
N LEU A 304 -36.03 6.87 53.33
CA LEU A 304 -34.60 7.00 52.98
C LEU A 304 -34.11 5.83 52.13
N LEU A 305 -34.50 4.60 52.47
CA LEU A 305 -34.14 3.41 51.69
C LEU A 305 -34.76 3.43 50.29
N GLU A 306 -36.01 3.87 50.14
CA GLU A 306 -36.66 4.06 48.83
C GLU A 306 -35.95 5.13 47.99
N GLN A 307 -35.47 6.22 48.62
CA GLN A 307 -34.65 7.21 47.92
C GLN A 307 -33.31 6.63 47.48
N GLU A 308 -32.60 5.89 48.34
CA GLU A 308 -31.33 5.24 47.99
C GLU A 308 -31.52 4.22 46.85
N GLU A 309 -32.59 3.44 46.87
CA GLU A 309 -32.95 2.52 45.80
C GLU A 309 -33.12 3.28 44.48
N SER A 310 -33.86 4.40 44.47
CA SER A 310 -34.06 5.20 43.26
C SER A 310 -32.75 5.78 42.70
N ILE A 311 -31.84 6.21 43.58
CA ILE A 311 -30.53 6.74 43.21
C ILE A 311 -29.66 5.63 42.61
N LEU A 312 -29.65 4.45 43.24
CA LEU A 312 -28.90 3.29 42.75
C LEU A 312 -29.42 2.81 41.40
N TYR A 313 -30.75 2.76 41.20
CA TYR A 313 -31.34 2.45 39.90
C TYR A 313 -30.89 3.43 38.82
N GLN A 314 -30.87 4.72 39.12
CA GLN A 314 -30.49 5.75 38.15
C GLN A 314 -28.98 5.71 37.84
N GLN A 315 -28.14 5.45 38.83
CA GLN A 315 -26.70 5.24 38.63
C GLN A 315 -26.43 4.00 37.79
N LEU A 316 -27.13 2.89 38.05
CA LEU A 316 -27.02 1.66 37.29
C LEU A 316 -27.44 1.85 35.84
N HIS A 317 -28.59 2.50 35.60
CA HIS A 317 -29.08 2.80 34.26
C HIS A 317 -28.10 3.68 33.47
N ASN A 318 -27.51 4.69 34.12
CA ASN A 318 -26.48 5.53 33.51
C ASN A 318 -25.20 4.76 33.19
N ALA A 319 -24.75 3.86 34.08
CA ALA A 319 -23.57 3.02 33.86
C ALA A 319 -23.77 2.05 32.69
N VAL A 320 -24.94 1.39 32.61
CA VAL A 320 -25.31 0.51 31.49
C VAL A 320 -25.34 1.30 30.18
N LYS A 321 -25.95 2.49 30.18
CA LYS A 321 -26.00 3.36 29.00
C LYS A 321 -24.60 3.75 28.52
N GLN A 322 -23.70 4.14 29.43
CA GLN A 322 -22.31 4.47 29.09
C GLN A 322 -21.55 3.27 28.54
N PHE A 323 -21.74 2.09 29.13
CA PHE A 323 -21.11 0.86 28.67
C PHE A 323 -21.56 0.48 27.25
N VAL A 324 -22.87 0.54 26.98
CA VAL A 324 -23.43 0.29 25.64
C VAL A 324 -22.92 1.31 24.63
N GLN A 325 -22.85 2.59 24.99
CA GLN A 325 -22.29 3.64 24.14
C GLN A 325 -20.81 3.42 23.84
N SER A 326 -20.00 3.04 24.84
CA SER A 326 -18.58 2.74 24.63
C SER A 326 -18.38 1.54 23.72
N ARG A 327 -19.18 0.48 23.90
CA ARG A 327 -19.09 -0.74 23.09
C ARG A 327 -19.54 -0.51 21.64
N THR A 328 -20.61 0.26 21.44
CA THR A 328 -21.07 0.66 20.09
C THR A 328 -20.07 1.57 19.40
N ALA A 329 -19.46 2.54 20.11
CA ALA A 329 -18.40 3.36 19.55
C ALA A 329 -17.19 2.53 19.11
N LEU A 330 -16.74 1.60 19.95
CA LEU A 330 -15.63 0.69 19.62
C LEU A 330 -15.95 -0.17 18.40
N ALA A 331 -17.16 -0.72 18.30
CA ALA A 331 -17.59 -1.50 17.14
C ALA A 331 -17.59 -0.67 15.85
N VAL A 332 -18.11 0.56 15.90
CA VAL A 332 -18.10 1.49 14.76
C VAL A 332 -16.67 1.84 14.34
N GLU A 333 -15.79 2.16 15.29
CA GLU A 333 -14.39 2.48 15.01
C GLU A 333 -13.64 1.29 14.41
N THR A 334 -13.82 0.09 14.97
CA THR A 334 -13.20 -1.13 14.45
C THR A 334 -13.67 -1.41 13.02
N THR A 335 -14.98 -1.27 12.76
CA THR A 335 -15.56 -1.46 11.41
C THR A 335 -15.03 -0.42 10.43
N ALA A 336 -14.91 0.84 10.85
CA ALA A 336 -14.33 1.90 10.03
C ALA A 336 -12.85 1.66 9.71
N CYS A 337 -12.06 1.22 10.69
CA CYS A 337 -10.66 0.85 10.50
C CYS A 337 -10.49 -0.34 9.55
N CYS A 338 -11.29 -1.40 9.71
CA CYS A 338 -11.30 -2.53 8.77
C CYS A 338 -11.68 -2.10 7.35
N ALA A 339 -12.72 -1.28 7.20
CA ALA A 339 -13.13 -0.75 5.89
C ALA A 339 -12.04 0.14 5.25
N LEU A 340 -11.32 0.92 6.05
CA LEU A 340 -10.18 1.72 5.59
C LEU A 340 -9.04 0.81 5.09
N ALA A 341 -8.68 -0.23 5.85
CA ALA A 341 -7.63 -1.17 5.47
C ALA A 341 -7.97 -1.88 4.14
N VAL A 342 -9.21 -2.33 3.97
CA VAL A 342 -9.68 -2.94 2.71
C VAL A 342 -9.58 -1.94 1.55
N ARG A 343 -9.99 -0.68 1.75
CA ARG A 343 -9.86 0.36 0.71
C ARG A 343 -8.41 0.65 0.34
N GLN A 344 -7.50 0.67 1.31
CA GLN A 344 -6.07 0.86 1.07
C GLN A 344 -5.49 -0.31 0.27
N GLN A 345 -5.88 -1.54 0.58
CA GLN A 345 -5.46 -2.71 -0.19
C GLN A 345 -5.97 -2.63 -1.64
N ILE A 346 -7.26 -2.34 -1.84
CA ILE A 346 -7.85 -2.18 -3.18
C ILE A 346 -7.12 -1.08 -3.96
N HIS A 347 -6.79 0.04 -3.31
CA HIS A 347 -6.03 1.13 -3.94
C HIS A 347 -4.63 0.65 -4.37
N ALA A 348 -3.92 -0.09 -3.51
CA ALA A 348 -2.60 -0.65 -3.84
C ALA A 348 -2.68 -1.61 -5.04
N ASP A 349 -3.65 -2.52 -5.04
CA ASP A 349 -3.87 -3.49 -6.12
C ASP A 349 -4.21 -2.78 -7.45
N LEU A 350 -5.10 -1.79 -7.42
CA LEU A 350 -5.45 -1.00 -8.61
C LEU A 350 -4.27 -0.20 -9.14
N THR A 351 -3.44 0.36 -8.26
CA THR A 351 -2.23 1.09 -8.65
C THR A 351 -1.23 0.15 -9.32
N HIS A 352 -1.00 -1.02 -8.73
CA HIS A 352 -0.14 -2.05 -9.34
C HIS A 352 -0.68 -2.49 -10.71
N LEU A 353 -1.97 -2.74 -10.83
CA LEU A 353 -2.59 -3.15 -12.10
C LEU A 353 -2.49 -2.04 -13.17
N LEU A 354 -2.65 -0.77 -12.80
CA LEU A 354 -2.43 0.38 -13.67
C LEU A 354 -0.98 0.45 -14.17
N ASP A 355 0.00 0.22 -13.30
CA ASP A 355 1.41 0.26 -13.69
C ASP A 355 1.78 -0.91 -14.60
N THR A 356 1.30 -2.11 -14.30
CA THR A 356 1.52 -3.30 -15.13
C THR A 356 0.89 -3.14 -16.52
N THR A 357 -0.34 -2.59 -16.60
CA THR A 357 -0.99 -2.31 -17.89
C THR A 357 -0.28 -1.22 -18.68
N ARG A 358 0.26 -0.19 -18.02
CA ARG A 358 1.12 0.82 -18.67
C ARG A 358 2.42 0.20 -19.21
N CYS A 359 3.03 -0.72 -18.48
CA CYS A 359 4.21 -1.45 -18.94
C CYS A 359 3.88 -2.35 -20.15
N ALA A 360 2.77 -3.08 -20.12
CA ALA A 360 2.30 -3.88 -21.25
C ALA A 360 2.04 -3.02 -22.50
N ALA A 361 1.34 -1.88 -22.35
CA ALA A 361 1.10 -0.97 -23.47
C ALA A 361 2.39 -0.35 -24.05
N ARG A 362 3.41 -0.12 -23.22
CA ARG A 362 4.74 0.31 -23.69
C ARG A 362 5.42 -0.81 -24.48
N LEU A 363 5.34 -2.05 -24.00
CA LEU A 363 5.88 -3.22 -24.70
C LEU A 363 5.20 -3.40 -26.06
N ASP A 364 3.86 -3.35 -26.12
CA ASP A 364 3.10 -3.44 -27.37
C ASP A 364 3.51 -2.36 -28.36
N ARG A 365 3.72 -1.12 -27.90
CA ARG A 365 4.19 -0.03 -28.77
C ARG A 365 5.59 -0.29 -29.32
N VAL A 366 6.48 -0.88 -28.52
CA VAL A 366 7.82 -1.27 -28.96
C VAL A 366 7.73 -2.39 -30.00
N VAL A 367 6.96 -3.46 -29.71
CA VAL A 367 6.74 -4.59 -30.63
C VAL A 367 6.12 -4.12 -31.95
N TYR A 368 5.08 -3.29 -31.89
CA TYR A 368 4.48 -2.69 -33.07
C TYR A 368 5.49 -1.87 -33.90
N SER A 369 6.33 -1.07 -33.24
CA SER A 369 7.36 -0.29 -33.93
C SER A 369 8.44 -1.16 -34.56
N ALA A 370 8.81 -2.28 -33.91
CA ALA A 370 9.75 -3.25 -34.43
C ALA A 370 9.16 -3.96 -35.66
N LEU A 371 7.93 -4.48 -35.57
CA LEU A 371 7.23 -5.09 -36.70
C LEU A 371 7.09 -4.14 -37.88
N ARG A 372 6.76 -2.87 -37.63
CA ARG A 372 6.67 -1.86 -38.68
C ARG A 372 8.03 -1.58 -39.35
N ARG A 373 9.13 -1.69 -38.59
CA ARG A 373 10.49 -1.55 -39.14
C ARG A 373 10.85 -2.74 -40.01
N GLU A 374 10.54 -3.96 -39.56
CA GLU A 374 10.76 -5.17 -40.35
C GLU A 374 9.94 -5.14 -41.65
N LEU A 375 8.67 -4.73 -41.59
CA LEU A 375 7.84 -4.56 -42.79
C LEU A 375 8.44 -3.56 -43.78
N ARG A 376 8.95 -2.41 -43.30
CA ARG A 376 9.64 -1.45 -44.16
C ARG A 376 10.92 -2.01 -44.77
N ALA A 377 11.69 -2.79 -44.01
CA ALA A 377 12.89 -3.45 -44.56
C ALA A 377 12.53 -4.45 -45.67
N VAL A 378 11.41 -5.16 -45.52
CA VAL A 378 10.86 -6.03 -46.57
C VAL A 378 10.40 -5.21 -47.78
N GLU A 379 9.72 -4.08 -47.59
CA GLU A 379 9.36 -3.17 -48.68
C GLU A 379 10.60 -2.64 -49.42
N ASP A 380 11.64 -2.21 -48.70
CA ASP A 380 12.89 -1.71 -49.27
C ASP A 380 13.62 -2.80 -50.08
N THR A 381 13.65 -4.03 -49.57
CA THR A 381 14.26 -5.17 -50.31
C THR A 381 13.46 -5.54 -51.56
N LEU A 382 12.13 -5.49 -51.51
CA LEU A 382 11.29 -5.66 -52.70
C LEU A 382 11.52 -4.54 -53.72
N HIS A 383 11.67 -3.29 -53.27
CA HIS A 383 11.92 -2.16 -54.14
C HIS A 383 13.32 -2.24 -54.78
N LEU A 384 14.33 -2.67 -54.02
CA LEU A 384 15.66 -2.98 -54.54
C LEU A 384 15.61 -4.09 -55.59
N ALA A 385 14.91 -5.18 -55.32
CA ALA A 385 14.74 -6.29 -56.26
C ALA A 385 14.07 -5.84 -57.56
N ALA A 386 13.01 -5.02 -57.47
CA ALA A 386 12.36 -4.44 -58.64
C ALA A 386 13.30 -3.52 -59.45
N THR A 387 14.11 -2.72 -58.76
CA THR A 387 15.09 -1.83 -59.40
C THR A 387 16.19 -2.62 -60.10
N LEU A 388 16.68 -3.70 -59.47
CA LEU A 388 17.65 -4.63 -60.08
C LEU A 388 17.07 -5.31 -61.32
N MET A 389 15.82 -5.77 -61.29
CA MET A 389 15.15 -6.31 -62.47
C MET A 389 15.09 -5.30 -63.61
N HIS A 390 14.79 -4.04 -63.31
CA HIS A 390 14.76 -2.98 -64.31
C HIS A 390 16.15 -2.72 -64.90
N HIS A 391 17.20 -2.65 -64.07
CA HIS A 391 18.58 -2.51 -64.53
C HIS A 391 19.03 -3.68 -65.40
N VAL A 392 18.74 -4.92 -65.00
CA VAL A 392 19.07 -6.11 -65.81
C VAL A 392 18.33 -6.07 -67.16
N GLY A 393 17.07 -5.64 -67.17
CA GLY A 393 16.31 -5.43 -68.41
C GLY A 393 16.92 -4.35 -69.31
N ALA A 394 17.30 -3.21 -68.72
CA ALA A 394 17.94 -2.10 -69.43
C ALA A 394 19.32 -2.50 -69.99
N ASP A 395 20.16 -3.17 -69.20
CA ASP A 395 21.46 -3.67 -69.63
C ASP A 395 21.31 -4.72 -70.72
N SER A 396 20.35 -5.64 -70.60
CA SER A 396 20.03 -6.60 -71.67
C SER A 396 19.66 -5.90 -72.98
N SER A 397 18.82 -4.85 -72.91
CA SER A 397 18.45 -4.06 -74.08
C SER A 397 19.62 -3.26 -74.66
N ALA A 398 20.50 -2.72 -73.81
CA ALA A 398 21.69 -1.99 -74.23
C ALA A 398 22.72 -2.93 -74.87
N VAL A 399 22.91 -4.13 -74.32
CA VAL A 399 23.73 -5.19 -74.90
C VAL A 399 23.16 -5.62 -76.25
N ALA A 400 21.85 -5.85 -76.35
CA ALA A 400 21.20 -6.17 -77.62
C ALA A 400 21.36 -5.04 -78.65
N SER A 401 21.19 -3.78 -78.26
CA SER A 401 21.42 -2.62 -79.11
C SER A 401 22.88 -2.52 -79.56
N ARG A 402 23.84 -2.83 -78.67
CA ARG A 402 25.27 -2.81 -78.99
C ARG A 402 25.65 -3.95 -79.93
N ILE A 403 25.07 -5.14 -79.76
CA ILE A 403 25.22 -6.26 -80.70
C ILE A 403 24.67 -5.87 -82.07
N ASN A 404 23.47 -5.27 -82.13
CA ASN A 404 22.89 -4.82 -83.40
C ASN A 404 23.75 -3.74 -84.07
N SER A 405 24.19 -2.72 -83.32
CA SER A 405 25.10 -1.68 -83.83
C SER A 405 26.44 -2.27 -84.28
N MET A 406 26.99 -3.27 -83.58
CA MET A 406 28.21 -3.94 -84.00
C MET A 406 28.00 -4.75 -85.29
N ASN A 407 26.85 -5.40 -85.44
CA ASN A 407 26.50 -6.09 -86.69
C ASN A 407 26.33 -5.09 -87.86
N GLU A 408 25.72 -3.93 -87.60
CA GLU A 408 25.63 -2.84 -88.59
C GLU A 408 27.01 -2.33 -88.98
N ILE A 409 27.89 -2.04 -88.02
CA ILE A 409 29.29 -1.63 -88.28
C ILE A 409 30.03 -2.70 -89.05
N CYS A 410 29.90 -3.98 -88.71
CA CYS A 410 30.50 -5.08 -89.47
C CYS A 410 29.98 -5.11 -90.91
N SER A 411 28.68 -4.90 -91.12
CA SER A 411 28.08 -4.85 -92.46
C SER A 411 28.52 -3.61 -93.26
N GLU A 412 28.68 -2.46 -92.60
CA GLU A 412 29.22 -1.24 -93.20
C GLU A 412 30.70 -1.37 -93.50
N GLN A 413 31.47 -2.07 -92.65
CA GLN A 413 32.86 -2.37 -92.86
C GLN A 413 33.04 -3.33 -94.03
N GLU A 414 32.24 -4.41 -94.12
CA GLU A 414 32.21 -5.28 -95.31
C GLU A 414 31.85 -4.47 -96.58
N SER A 415 30.88 -3.55 -96.50
CA SER A 415 30.52 -2.65 -97.61
C SER A 415 31.64 -1.66 -97.96
N CYS A 416 32.35 -1.14 -96.96
CA CYS A 416 33.48 -0.24 -97.14
C CYS A 416 34.71 -0.97 -97.66
N GLU A 417 34.97 -2.22 -97.24
CA GLU A 417 36.02 -3.10 -97.76
C GLU A 417 35.75 -3.44 -99.23
N LEU A 418 34.49 -3.71 -99.60
CA LEU A 418 34.07 -3.84 -101.01
C LEU A 418 34.27 -2.54 -101.81
N ARG A 419 34.04 -1.37 -101.20
CA ARG A 419 34.28 -0.05 -101.83
C ARG A 419 35.77 0.34 -101.87
N LEU A 420 36.56 -0.12 -100.92
CA LEU A 420 38.01 0.06 -100.82
C LEU A 420 38.75 -0.82 -101.81
N GLN A 421 38.23 -2.01 -102.10
CA GLN A 421 38.67 -2.83 -103.22
C GLN A 421 38.46 -2.16 -104.59
N SER A 422 37.75 -1.02 -104.65
CA SER A 422 37.43 -0.30 -105.89
C SER A 422 37.83 1.17 -105.95
N SER A 423 38.52 1.77 -104.96
CA SER A 423 38.96 3.17 -105.11
C SER A 423 40.11 3.67 -104.20
N ASP A 424 41.06 4.35 -104.85
CA ASP A 424 42.27 4.98 -104.30
C ASP A 424 41.99 6.44 -103.83
N ILE A 425 40.99 6.61 -102.95
CA ILE A 425 40.44 7.94 -102.56
C ILE A 425 40.66 8.27 -101.07
N LEU A 426 41.03 7.29 -100.24
CA LEU A 426 41.11 7.47 -98.78
C LEU A 426 42.28 8.36 -98.34
N LEU A 427 43.34 8.45 -99.14
CA LEU A 427 44.45 9.37 -98.89
C LEU A 427 44.07 10.84 -99.13
N GLN A 428 43.17 11.11 -100.08
CA GLN A 428 42.69 12.47 -100.39
C GLN A 428 41.64 12.98 -99.39
N ALA A 429 40.76 12.11 -98.88
CA ALA A 429 39.73 12.50 -97.92
C ALA A 429 40.31 12.90 -96.55
N LEU A 430 41.35 12.20 -96.08
CA LEU A 430 42.03 12.50 -94.80
C LEU A 430 42.75 13.86 -94.83
N LEU A 431 43.30 14.27 -95.97
CA LEU A 431 43.90 15.60 -96.14
C LEU A 431 42.83 16.71 -96.16
N HIS A 432 41.62 16.42 -96.63
CA HIS A 432 40.55 17.42 -96.76
C HIS A 432 39.82 17.69 -95.44
N ILE A 433 39.55 16.66 -94.62
CA ILE A 433 38.79 16.77 -93.36
C ILE A 433 39.56 17.58 -92.29
N VAL A 434 40.89 17.56 -92.32
CA VAL A 434 41.74 18.24 -91.33
C VAL A 434 42.11 19.68 -91.75
N GLY A 435 41.62 20.16 -92.89
CA GLY A 435 41.74 21.57 -93.29
C GLY A 435 43.16 22.06 -93.59
N ALA A 436 44.11 21.17 -93.89
CA ALA A 436 45.50 21.50 -94.20
C ALA A 436 45.75 21.45 -95.71
N GLN A 437 46.13 22.57 -96.33
CA GLN A 437 46.38 22.67 -97.78
C GLN A 437 47.82 22.37 -98.21
N SER A 438 48.63 21.69 -97.39
CA SER A 438 49.98 21.25 -97.78
C SER A 438 50.25 19.82 -97.31
N GLY A 439 50.74 18.97 -98.23
CA GLY A 439 51.05 17.55 -97.99
C GLY A 439 52.31 17.30 -97.15
N ASP A 440 52.44 17.99 -96.03
CA ASP A 440 53.53 17.78 -95.08
C ASP A 440 52.99 17.14 -93.78
N ALA A 441 53.36 15.87 -93.57
CA ALA A 441 52.90 15.05 -92.44
C ALA A 441 53.28 15.65 -91.07
N GLY A 442 54.25 16.58 -91.02
CA GLY A 442 54.65 17.27 -89.80
C GLY A 442 53.58 18.18 -89.18
N VAL A 443 52.62 18.68 -89.98
CA VAL A 443 51.53 19.55 -89.50
C VAL A 443 50.49 18.76 -88.70
N LEU A 444 50.21 17.52 -89.11
CA LEU A 444 49.31 16.61 -88.39
C LEU A 444 49.88 16.20 -87.02
N VAL A 445 51.20 16.01 -86.92
CA VAL A 445 51.88 15.68 -85.66
C VAL A 445 51.84 16.87 -84.69
N LYS A 446 51.96 18.12 -85.17
CA LYS A 446 51.81 19.32 -84.33
C LYS A 446 50.39 19.45 -83.77
N LEU A 447 49.36 19.30 -84.61
CA LEU A 447 47.96 19.34 -84.17
C LEU A 447 47.62 18.22 -83.17
N TYR A 448 48.14 17.02 -83.39
CA TYR A 448 48.00 15.91 -82.45
C TYR A 448 48.65 16.22 -81.10
N ASN A 449 49.84 16.82 -81.09
CA ASN A 449 50.54 17.21 -79.87
C ASN A 449 49.84 18.37 -79.14
N GLU A 450 49.31 19.37 -79.86
CA GLU A 450 48.51 20.45 -79.28
C GLU A 450 47.23 19.92 -78.64
N MET A 451 46.54 18.99 -79.29
CA MET A 451 45.33 18.37 -78.75
C MET A 451 45.65 17.49 -77.53
N LEU A 452 46.76 16.73 -77.55
CA LEU A 452 47.24 16.00 -76.37
C LEU A 452 47.53 16.93 -75.19
N GLN A 453 48.07 18.12 -75.45
CA GLN A 453 48.39 19.10 -74.42
C GLN A 453 47.12 19.73 -73.83
N GLN A 454 46.12 20.04 -74.67
CA GLN A 454 44.80 20.50 -74.22
C GLN A 454 44.07 19.44 -73.39
N VAL A 455 44.13 18.17 -73.78
CA VAL A 455 43.55 17.06 -73.01
C VAL A 455 44.24 16.94 -71.65
N LYS A 456 45.55 17.13 -71.59
CA LYS A 456 46.31 17.10 -70.34
C LYS A 456 45.93 18.27 -69.40
N GLU A 457 45.83 19.49 -69.92
CA GLU A 457 45.35 20.65 -69.15
C GLU A 457 43.91 20.46 -68.65
N LEU A 458 43.03 19.87 -69.45
CA LEU A 458 41.67 19.57 -69.03
C LEU A 458 41.64 18.56 -67.88
N LYS A 459 42.48 17.52 -67.94
CA LYS A 459 42.61 16.50 -66.91
C LYS A 459 43.11 17.09 -65.59
N ASP A 460 44.14 17.95 -65.66
CA ASP A 460 44.70 18.62 -64.49
C ASP A 460 43.66 19.57 -63.85
N ASN A 461 42.87 20.28 -64.65
CA ASN A 461 41.78 21.14 -64.16
C ASN A 461 40.64 20.37 -63.49
N VAL A 462 40.30 19.19 -64.01
CA VAL A 462 39.28 18.31 -63.40
C VAL A 462 39.79 17.78 -62.06
N GLU A 463 41.04 17.32 -62.00
CA GLU A 463 41.66 16.81 -60.77
C GLU A 463 41.73 17.90 -59.68
N ASP A 464 42.09 19.13 -60.05
CA ASP A 464 42.14 20.26 -59.13
C ASP A 464 40.74 20.69 -58.65
N GLY A 465 39.72 20.55 -59.52
CA GLY A 465 38.30 20.72 -59.19
C GLY A 465 37.80 19.69 -58.16
N TYR A 466 38.19 18.42 -58.30
CA TYR A 466 37.86 17.38 -57.33
C TYR A 466 38.53 17.63 -55.97
N ARG A 467 39.82 17.99 -55.95
CA ARG A 467 40.53 18.33 -54.69
C ARG A 467 39.88 19.50 -53.95
N LYS A 468 39.40 20.52 -54.68
CA LYS A 468 38.67 21.65 -54.07
C LYS A 468 37.33 21.23 -53.47
N LYS A 469 36.58 20.35 -54.15
CA LYS A 469 35.33 19.79 -53.62
C LYS A 469 35.56 18.89 -52.40
N GLU A 470 36.62 18.10 -52.40
CA GLU A 470 36.98 17.23 -51.28
C GLU A 470 37.36 18.06 -50.05
N LYS A 471 38.18 19.11 -50.21
CA LYS A 471 38.48 20.07 -49.13
C LYS A 471 37.23 20.76 -48.58
N ALA A 472 36.30 21.14 -49.47
CA ALA A 472 35.02 21.73 -49.04
C ALA A 472 34.15 20.73 -48.26
N ALA A 473 34.11 19.46 -48.70
CA ALA A 473 33.38 18.40 -48.00
C ALA A 473 33.98 18.10 -46.62
N VAL A 474 35.31 18.10 -46.49
CA VAL A 474 36.00 17.96 -45.20
C VAL A 474 35.66 19.13 -44.28
N ALA A 475 35.72 20.37 -44.76
CA ALA A 475 35.36 21.55 -43.96
C ALA A 475 33.90 21.52 -43.49
N VAL A 476 32.97 21.03 -44.33
CA VAL A 476 31.56 20.83 -43.94
C VAL A 476 31.45 19.76 -42.86
N ASN A 477 32.13 18.63 -43.01
CA ASN A 477 32.13 17.56 -42.01
C ASN A 477 32.72 18.01 -40.68
N GLU A 478 33.81 18.78 -40.69
CA GLU A 478 34.40 19.36 -39.47
C GLU A 478 33.45 20.36 -38.81
N SER A 479 32.80 21.24 -39.58
CA SER A 479 31.85 22.22 -39.06
C SER A 479 30.58 21.59 -38.47
N THR A 480 30.21 20.39 -38.94
CA THR A 480 29.00 19.67 -38.50
C THR A 480 29.28 18.58 -37.46
N ALA A 481 30.55 18.27 -37.18
CA ALA A 481 30.97 17.20 -36.26
C ALA A 481 30.43 17.38 -34.84
N CYS A 482 30.44 18.60 -34.29
CA CYS A 482 29.90 18.89 -32.96
C CYS A 482 28.38 18.66 -32.89
N LEU A 483 27.67 18.95 -33.98
CA LEU A 483 26.22 18.76 -34.09
C LEU A 483 25.88 17.28 -34.24
N HIS A 484 26.69 16.52 -34.99
CA HIS A 484 26.58 15.08 -35.13
C HIS A 484 26.84 14.34 -33.81
N ALA A 485 27.84 14.77 -33.03
CA ALA A 485 28.13 14.23 -31.69
C ALA A 485 27.01 14.56 -30.68
N ALA A 486 26.40 15.74 -30.76
CA ALA A 486 25.32 16.14 -29.86
C ALA A 486 23.96 15.50 -30.19
N VAL A 487 23.67 15.27 -31.48
CA VAL A 487 22.37 14.76 -31.94
C VAL A 487 22.37 13.24 -32.11
N TRP A 488 23.50 12.62 -32.52
CA TRP A 488 23.57 11.20 -32.92
C TRP A 488 24.52 10.32 -32.11
N SER A 489 24.98 10.73 -30.92
CA SER A 489 25.85 9.90 -30.05
C SER A 489 25.16 8.74 -29.30
N GLY A 490 23.86 8.52 -29.50
CA GLY A 490 23.14 7.36 -28.96
C GLY A 490 23.07 6.17 -29.91
N ARG A 491 22.99 4.94 -29.36
CA ARG A 491 22.80 3.66 -30.10
C ARG A 491 21.60 3.62 -31.06
N THR A 492 20.78 4.67 -31.14
CA THR A 492 19.55 4.75 -31.95
C THR A 492 19.52 5.85 -33.01
N ARG A 493 20.61 6.60 -33.26
CA ARG A 493 20.61 7.76 -34.21
C ARG A 493 19.41 8.71 -33.98
N GLN A 494 19.00 8.90 -32.73
CA GLN A 494 17.98 9.87 -32.33
C GLN A 494 18.53 10.77 -31.21
N PRO A 495 18.14 12.06 -31.19
CA PRO A 495 18.54 12.98 -30.13
C PRO A 495 18.03 12.49 -28.77
N GLY A 496 18.94 12.39 -27.80
CA GLY A 496 18.61 11.98 -26.43
C GLY A 496 17.66 12.98 -25.77
N GLY A 497 16.44 12.54 -25.46
CA GLY A 497 15.35 13.36 -24.91
C GLY A 497 15.56 13.91 -23.49
N ALA A 498 16.78 13.90 -22.95
CA ALA A 498 17.06 14.31 -21.57
C ALA A 498 17.68 15.71 -21.43
N ALA A 499 18.17 16.33 -22.51
CA ALA A 499 18.78 17.66 -22.42
C ALA A 499 17.74 18.78 -22.63
N ARG A 500 17.41 19.54 -21.56
CA ARG A 500 16.50 20.70 -21.62
C ARG A 500 16.89 21.72 -22.71
N GLY A 501 18.18 21.86 -23.02
CA GLY A 501 18.69 22.70 -24.11
C GLY A 501 18.30 22.22 -25.51
N LEU A 502 18.21 20.90 -25.73
CA LEU A 502 17.78 20.32 -27.01
C LEU A 502 16.27 20.39 -27.19
N SER A 503 15.49 20.26 -26.11
CA SER A 503 14.04 20.45 -26.16
C SER A 503 13.67 21.89 -26.52
N THR A 504 14.36 22.87 -25.92
CA THR A 504 14.15 24.29 -26.22
C THR A 504 14.57 24.64 -27.65
N LEU A 505 15.70 24.11 -28.14
CA LEU A 505 16.11 24.25 -29.55
C LEU A 505 15.14 23.57 -30.52
N ALA A 506 14.65 22.36 -30.21
CA ALA A 506 13.65 21.69 -31.05
C ALA A 506 12.31 22.43 -31.06
N HIS A 507 11.93 23.04 -29.94
CA HIS A 507 10.71 23.84 -29.85
C HIS A 507 10.85 25.17 -30.61
N ALA A 508 12.02 25.80 -30.54
CA ALA A 508 12.35 27.00 -31.33
C ALA A 508 12.39 26.68 -32.82
N LEU A 509 13.01 25.56 -33.21
CA LEU A 509 13.06 25.11 -34.60
C LEU A 509 11.66 24.78 -35.14
N ARG A 510 10.81 24.11 -34.34
CA ARG A 510 9.41 23.85 -34.70
C ARG A 510 8.65 25.16 -34.89
N HIS A 511 8.83 26.12 -33.99
CA HIS A 511 8.19 27.44 -34.10
C HIS A 511 8.65 28.18 -35.37
N ASP A 512 9.95 28.15 -35.69
CA ASP A 512 10.50 28.79 -36.88
C ASP A 512 10.05 28.08 -38.17
N MET A 513 9.97 26.74 -38.17
CA MET A 513 9.39 25.97 -39.26
C MET A 513 7.90 26.31 -39.46
N GLU A 514 7.11 26.41 -38.39
CA GLU A 514 5.70 26.84 -38.47
C GLU A 514 5.56 28.28 -39.00
N LEU A 515 6.51 29.15 -38.67
CA LEU A 515 6.53 30.54 -39.14
C LEU A 515 6.91 30.61 -40.62
N VAL A 516 7.85 29.77 -41.06
CA VAL A 516 8.18 29.59 -42.48
C VAL A 516 7.02 28.97 -43.24
N ASP A 517 6.37 27.93 -42.70
CA ASP A 517 5.19 27.30 -43.31
C ASP A 517 4.04 28.29 -43.43
N ARG A 518 3.80 29.14 -42.42
CA ARG A 518 2.85 30.27 -42.54
C ARG A 518 3.23 31.24 -43.63
N ARG A 519 4.51 31.64 -43.74
CA ARG A 519 4.98 32.52 -44.82
C ARG A 519 4.87 31.86 -46.20
N VAL A 520 5.10 30.55 -46.30
CA VAL A 520 4.94 29.77 -47.53
C VAL A 520 3.46 29.64 -47.88
N LEU A 521 2.57 29.46 -46.91
CA LEU A 521 1.12 29.47 -47.10
C LEU A 521 0.61 30.84 -47.51
N ASP A 522 1.09 31.92 -46.90
CA ASP A 522 0.74 33.30 -47.28
C ASP A 522 1.26 33.64 -48.69
N ALA A 523 2.48 33.20 -49.03
CA ALA A 523 3.02 33.31 -50.39
C ALA A 523 2.23 32.45 -51.39
N SER A 524 1.87 31.22 -51.01
CA SER A 524 1.01 30.32 -51.81
C SER A 524 -0.36 30.92 -52.07
N ASN A 525 -0.96 31.58 -51.07
CA ASN A 525 -2.21 32.31 -51.19
C ASN A 525 -2.08 33.52 -52.15
N MET A 526 -0.90 34.14 -52.23
CA MET A 526 -0.59 35.14 -53.27
C MET A 526 -0.47 34.54 -54.69
N PHE A 527 -0.16 33.24 -54.82
CA PHE A 527 -0.12 32.54 -56.10
C PHE A 527 -1.47 31.92 -56.52
N THR A 528 -2.40 31.68 -55.57
CA THR A 528 -3.75 31.16 -55.86
C THR A 528 -4.78 32.27 -56.14
N SER A 529 -4.54 33.52 -55.73
CA SER A 529 -5.37 34.65 -56.17
C SER A 529 -5.07 34.99 -57.63
N VAL A 530 -5.98 34.58 -58.52
CA VAL A 530 -5.94 34.92 -59.94
C VAL A 530 -6.25 36.41 -60.06
N LYS A 531 -5.24 37.27 -60.28
CA LYS A 531 -5.49 38.57 -60.92
C LYS A 531 -6.10 38.24 -62.29
N ASN A 532 -7.29 38.76 -62.57
CA ASN A 532 -8.18 38.52 -63.72
C ASN A 532 -7.58 38.78 -65.14
N GLY A 533 -6.28 38.58 -65.36
CA GLY A 533 -5.58 38.90 -66.61
C GLY A 533 -4.79 37.75 -67.26
N ASP A 534 -4.65 36.57 -66.63
CA ASP A 534 -3.80 35.50 -67.19
C ASP A 534 -4.54 34.64 -68.24
N LYS A 535 -4.71 35.20 -69.44
CA LYS A 535 -5.42 34.57 -70.57
C LYS A 535 -4.76 33.29 -71.12
N GLN A 536 -3.51 32.98 -70.75
CA GLN A 536 -2.77 31.83 -71.29
C GLN A 536 -2.44 30.74 -70.26
N ASN A 537 -2.92 30.85 -69.01
CA ASN A 537 -2.67 29.87 -67.94
C ASN A 537 -1.17 29.51 -67.75
N LEU A 538 -0.24 30.44 -68.02
CA LEU A 538 1.20 30.18 -68.00
C LEU A 538 1.68 29.76 -66.59
N ARG A 539 1.05 30.28 -65.54
CA ARG A 539 1.33 29.85 -64.15
C ARG A 539 0.93 28.41 -63.84
N LYS A 540 -0.13 27.87 -64.46
CA LYS A 540 -0.58 26.48 -64.24
C LYS A 540 0.37 25.46 -64.87
N LEU A 541 1.05 25.82 -65.96
CA LEU A 541 2.08 24.98 -66.56
C LEU A 541 3.26 24.75 -65.61
N TRP A 542 3.72 25.79 -64.93
CA TRP A 542 4.79 25.68 -63.93
C TRP A 542 4.38 24.84 -62.72
N GLN A 543 3.11 24.93 -62.32
CA GLN A 543 2.58 24.14 -61.21
C GLN A 543 2.46 22.65 -61.59
N TRP A 544 1.98 22.34 -62.79
CA TRP A 544 1.94 20.96 -63.31
C TRP A 544 3.33 20.38 -63.57
N PHE A 545 4.32 21.19 -63.94
CA PHE A 545 5.71 20.74 -64.05
C PHE A 545 6.24 20.15 -62.73
N LEU A 546 5.86 20.75 -61.59
CA LEU A 546 6.31 20.32 -60.26
C LEU A 546 5.45 19.21 -59.65
N THR A 547 4.15 19.17 -59.94
CA THR A 547 3.23 18.27 -59.22
C THR A 547 2.63 17.15 -60.08
N ASP A 548 2.57 17.30 -61.41
CA ASP A 548 1.90 16.36 -62.30
C ASP A 548 2.44 16.43 -63.76
N PRO A 549 3.59 15.77 -64.04
CA PRO A 549 4.26 15.82 -65.33
C PRO A 549 3.41 15.29 -66.50
N ALA A 550 2.48 14.37 -66.22
CA ALA A 550 1.58 13.79 -67.22
C ALA A 550 0.53 14.81 -67.70
N ARG A 551 -0.03 15.62 -66.80
CA ARG A 551 -0.92 16.74 -67.16
C ARG A 551 -0.22 17.82 -67.96
N LEU A 552 1.04 18.13 -67.63
CA LEU A 552 1.86 19.08 -68.39
C LEU A 552 2.05 18.61 -69.83
N LEU A 553 2.45 17.35 -70.03
CA LEU A 553 2.63 16.74 -71.35
C LEU A 553 1.34 16.77 -72.18
N HIS A 554 0.19 16.53 -71.55
CA HIS A 554 -1.11 16.59 -72.21
C HIS A 554 -1.48 18.04 -72.61
N ALA A 555 -1.20 19.03 -71.76
CA ALA A 555 -1.45 20.44 -72.04
C ALA A 555 -0.53 20.98 -73.15
N LEU A 556 0.75 20.61 -73.16
CA LEU A 556 1.71 20.95 -74.22
C LEU A 556 1.33 20.30 -75.57
N LYS A 557 0.89 19.03 -75.57
CA LYS A 557 0.37 18.37 -76.78
C LYS A 557 -0.86 19.08 -77.36
N ASN A 558 -1.76 19.57 -76.52
CA ASN A 558 -2.96 20.29 -76.94
C ASN A 558 -2.69 21.74 -77.38
N ALA A 559 -1.56 22.34 -76.96
CA ALA A 559 -1.12 23.64 -77.43
C ALA A 559 -0.49 23.55 -78.83
N ASN A 560 0.22 22.46 -79.13
CA ASN A 560 0.82 22.21 -80.46
C ASN A 560 -0.18 21.76 -81.55
N THR A 561 -1.44 21.47 -81.21
CA THR A 561 -2.49 21.13 -82.20
C THR A 561 -3.30 22.33 -82.67
N LYS A 562 -2.97 23.54 -82.21
CA LYS A 562 -3.52 24.81 -82.72
C LYS A 562 -2.41 25.67 -83.32
N ILE A 563 -1.78 25.16 -84.37
CA ILE A 563 -1.13 25.95 -85.42
C ILE A 563 -1.74 25.50 -86.74
#